data_AF-A0A9P8D0D1-F1
#
_entry.id   AF-A0A9P8D0D1-F1
#
_cell.length_a   1.000
_cell.length_b   1.000
_cell.length_c   1.000
_cell.angle_alpha   90.00
_cell.angle_beta   90.00
_cell.angle_gamma   90.00
#
_symmetry.space_group_name_H-M   'P 1'
#
loop_
_entity.id
_entity.type
_entity.pdbx_description
1 polymer ?
#
loop_
_entity_poly.entity_id
_entity_poly.type
_entity_poly.pdbx_seq_one_letter_code
_entity_poly.pdbx_strand_id
1 'polypeptide(L)'
;MPPSAKILVAGEPNVSYICSRYYRAPELIFGATNYTTNIDVWSTGCVMAELMLGQPLFPGESGIDQLVEIIKVLGTPTREQIKTMNPNYMEHKFPQIKPHPFNKIFRSRTPPEALELIARLLEYTPSRRFTPIEAMIHPFFDELRNPETRLPNGKDLPPLFNFTPLELSIRPDLIPMLVPRHAEAELSSRGIDIHNFVPVPASATRISLD
;
A
#
# COMPACT_ATOMS: atom_id res chain seq x y z
N MET A 1 -19.22 -18.62 -2.58
CA MET A 1 -18.55 -17.38 -2.15
C MET A 1 -17.10 -17.51 -2.60
N PRO A 2 -16.57 -16.63 -3.46
CA PRO A 2 -15.13 -16.62 -3.73
C PRO A 2 -14.38 -16.37 -2.41
N PRO A 3 -13.19 -16.97 -2.20
CA PRO A 3 -12.43 -16.78 -0.97
C PRO A 3 -12.08 -15.29 -0.79
N SER A 4 -12.02 -14.84 0.47
CA SER A 4 -11.67 -13.45 0.83
C SER A 4 -10.24 -13.05 0.44
N ALA A 5 -9.38 -14.04 0.17
CA ALA A 5 -8.01 -13.88 -0.31
C ALA A 5 -7.67 -14.95 -1.35
N LYS A 6 -6.71 -14.65 -2.23
CA LYS A 6 -6.22 -15.56 -3.28
C LYS A 6 -4.72 -15.37 -3.50
N ILE A 7 -3.99 -16.47 -3.70
CA ILE A 7 -2.61 -16.42 -4.21
C ILE A 7 -2.66 -16.06 -5.70
N LEU A 8 -2.02 -14.96 -6.08
CA LEU A 8 -1.97 -14.52 -7.47
C LEU A 8 -0.81 -15.24 -8.18
N VAL A 9 -1.14 -16.00 -9.23
CA VAL A 9 -0.16 -16.68 -10.08
C VAL A 9 0.00 -15.88 -11.38
N ALA A 10 1.25 -15.57 -11.75
CA ALA A 10 1.53 -14.80 -12.95
C ALA A 10 0.99 -15.52 -14.19
N GLY A 11 0.23 -14.79 -15.02
CA GLY A 11 -0.40 -15.32 -16.24
C GLY A 11 -1.80 -15.91 -16.03
N GLU A 12 -2.22 -16.17 -14.78
CA GLU A 12 -3.59 -16.62 -14.49
C GLU A 12 -4.56 -15.44 -14.35
N PRO A 13 -5.73 -15.47 -15.03
CA PRO A 13 -6.73 -14.43 -14.88
C PRO A 13 -7.44 -14.51 -13.52
N ASN A 14 -7.83 -13.35 -13.01
CA ASN A 14 -8.55 -13.18 -11.75
C ASN A 14 -9.82 -12.33 -11.95
N VAL A 15 -10.77 -12.46 -11.03
CA VAL A 15 -12.04 -11.71 -11.06
C VAL A 15 -11.76 -10.24 -10.69
N SER A 16 -12.16 -9.30 -11.55
CA SER A 16 -11.93 -7.86 -11.34
C SER A 16 -12.93 -7.21 -10.37
N TYR A 17 -14.15 -7.75 -10.27
CA TYR A 17 -15.18 -7.25 -9.34
C TYR A 17 -14.97 -7.80 -7.92
N ILE A 18 -13.89 -7.35 -7.29
CA ILE A 18 -13.50 -7.68 -5.91
C ILE A 18 -13.28 -6.39 -5.09
N CYS A 19 -12.96 -6.52 -3.80
CA CYS A 19 -12.83 -5.42 -2.83
C CYS A 19 -14.13 -4.63 -2.58
N SER A 20 -14.24 -4.04 -1.40
CA SER A 20 -15.30 -3.07 -1.09
C SER A 20 -15.09 -1.80 -1.92
N ARG A 21 -16.18 -1.22 -2.42
CA ARG A 21 -16.16 -0.20 -3.48
C ARG A 21 -15.21 0.98 -3.22
N TYR A 22 -15.27 1.58 -2.03
CA TYR A 22 -14.50 2.79 -1.69
C TYR A 22 -12.99 2.56 -1.66
N TYR A 23 -12.56 1.30 -1.52
CA TYR A 23 -11.16 0.90 -1.44
C TYR A 23 -10.68 0.21 -2.72
N ARG A 24 -11.54 0.11 -3.74
CA ARG A 24 -11.22 -0.61 -4.98
C ARG A 24 -10.21 0.17 -5.82
N ALA A 25 -9.11 -0.48 -6.17
CA ALA A 25 -8.06 0.08 -7.02
C ALA A 25 -8.59 0.39 -8.44
N PRO A 26 -8.08 1.44 -9.11
CA PRO A 26 -8.62 1.89 -10.39
C PRO A 26 -8.50 0.82 -11.48
N GLU A 27 -7.44 0.02 -11.52
CA GLU A 27 -7.27 -1.09 -12.47
C GLU A 27 -8.39 -2.14 -12.37
N LEU A 28 -8.94 -2.38 -11.18
CA LEU A 28 -10.08 -3.27 -10.99
C LEU A 28 -11.37 -2.65 -11.56
N ILE A 29 -11.52 -1.32 -11.43
CA ILE A 29 -12.63 -0.57 -12.03
C ILE A 29 -12.52 -0.59 -13.57
N PHE A 30 -11.31 -0.51 -14.10
CA PHE A 30 -11.02 -0.71 -15.52
C PHE A 30 -11.17 -2.18 -15.97
N GLY A 31 -11.48 -3.10 -15.07
CA GLY A 31 -11.76 -4.50 -15.40
C GLY A 31 -10.51 -5.36 -15.63
N ALA A 32 -9.34 -4.97 -15.12
CA ALA A 32 -8.13 -5.76 -15.23
C ALA A 32 -8.29 -7.13 -14.54
N THR A 33 -7.81 -8.20 -15.17
CA THR A 33 -7.82 -9.56 -14.62
C THR A 33 -6.42 -10.06 -14.23
N ASN A 34 -5.38 -9.32 -14.63
CA ASN A 34 -3.96 -9.62 -14.41
C ASN A 34 -3.32 -8.67 -13.38
N TYR A 35 -4.11 -8.16 -12.44
CA TYR A 35 -3.64 -7.30 -11.36
C TYR A 35 -2.71 -8.06 -10.39
N THR A 36 -2.00 -7.31 -9.56
CA THR A 36 -1.07 -7.82 -8.54
C THR A 36 -1.53 -7.45 -7.13
N THR A 37 -0.75 -7.81 -6.12
CA THR A 37 -0.95 -7.39 -4.72
C THR A 37 -0.92 -5.88 -4.51
N ASN A 38 -0.54 -5.09 -5.53
CA ASN A 38 -0.54 -3.62 -5.44
C ASN A 38 -1.96 -3.03 -5.31
N ILE A 39 -3.02 -3.82 -5.51
CA ILE A 39 -4.40 -3.41 -5.18
C ILE A 39 -4.59 -3.23 -3.65
N ASP A 40 -3.86 -4.00 -2.83
CA ASP A 40 -3.96 -3.91 -1.37
C ASP A 40 -3.25 -2.65 -0.87
N VAL A 41 -2.16 -2.25 -1.53
CA VAL A 41 -1.45 -0.99 -1.28
C VAL A 41 -2.37 0.21 -1.56
N TRP A 42 -3.10 0.20 -2.67
CA TRP A 42 -4.10 1.22 -2.97
C TRP A 42 -5.18 1.28 -1.88
N SER A 43 -5.71 0.11 -1.51
CA SER A 43 -6.73 0.01 -0.45
C SER A 43 -6.24 0.59 0.87
N THR A 44 -4.97 0.33 1.21
CA THR A 44 -4.30 0.90 2.40
C THR A 44 -4.20 2.42 2.33
N GLY A 45 -3.84 2.98 1.16
CA GLY A 45 -3.85 4.43 0.94
C GLY A 45 -5.23 5.05 1.14
N CYS A 46 -6.30 4.37 0.70
CA CYS A 46 -7.68 4.81 0.91
C CYS A 46 -8.06 4.80 2.40
N VAL A 47 -7.69 3.75 3.13
CA VAL A 47 -7.91 3.65 4.59
C VAL A 47 -7.16 4.75 5.34
N MET A 48 -5.88 4.95 5.02
CA MET A 48 -5.07 6.00 5.64
C MET A 48 -5.66 7.39 5.42
N ALA A 49 -6.12 7.67 4.19
CA ALA A 49 -6.82 8.91 3.88
C ALA A 49 -8.11 9.07 4.67
N GLU A 50 -8.92 8.01 4.76
CA GLU A 50 -10.18 8.02 5.49
C GLU A 50 -9.99 8.28 6.99
N LEU A 51 -8.96 7.67 7.62
CA LEU A 51 -8.62 7.93 9.02
C LEU A 51 -8.31 9.41 9.28
N MET A 52 -7.70 10.11 8.33
CA MET A 52 -7.33 11.52 8.46
C MET A 52 -8.48 12.47 8.13
N LEU A 53 -9.37 12.09 7.22
CA LEU A 53 -10.54 12.88 6.83
C LEU A 53 -11.71 12.70 7.81
N GLY A 54 -11.86 11.49 8.34
CA GLY A 54 -13.04 11.04 9.10
C GLY A 54 -14.19 10.53 8.21
N GLN A 55 -13.95 10.38 6.91
CA GLN A 55 -14.91 9.88 5.91
C GLN A 55 -14.15 9.30 4.71
N PRO A 56 -14.77 8.41 3.91
CA PRO A 56 -14.12 7.83 2.73
C PRO A 56 -13.60 8.89 1.76
N LEU A 57 -12.37 8.71 1.27
CA LEU A 57 -11.76 9.62 0.29
C LEU A 57 -12.48 9.57 -1.07
N PHE A 58 -12.97 8.39 -1.45
CA PHE A 58 -13.61 8.14 -2.74
C PHE A 58 -15.01 7.50 -2.56
N PRO A 59 -16.04 8.28 -2.21
CA PRO A 59 -17.38 7.76 -1.91
C PRO A 59 -18.25 7.58 -3.17
N GLY A 60 -17.85 6.69 -4.10
CA GLY A 60 -18.60 6.44 -5.33
C GLY A 60 -19.88 5.62 -5.15
N GLU A 61 -20.97 5.98 -5.83
CA GLU A 61 -22.25 5.25 -5.76
C GLU A 61 -22.32 4.04 -6.71
N SER A 62 -21.50 4.04 -7.76
CA SER A 62 -21.33 2.96 -8.74
C SER A 62 -19.85 2.74 -9.07
N GLY A 63 -19.53 1.76 -9.93
CA GLY A 63 -18.16 1.58 -10.41
C GLY A 63 -17.65 2.79 -11.22
N ILE A 64 -18.54 3.39 -12.02
CA ILE A 64 -18.21 4.58 -12.82
C ILE A 64 -18.03 5.79 -11.89
N ASP A 65 -18.94 5.99 -10.94
CA ASP A 65 -18.83 7.11 -9.99
C ASP A 65 -17.58 6.99 -9.11
N GLN A 66 -17.19 5.77 -8.73
CA GLN A 66 -15.95 5.52 -8.02
C GLN A 66 -14.73 6.05 -8.81
N LEU A 67 -14.68 5.80 -10.11
CA LEU A 67 -13.62 6.33 -10.97
C LEU A 67 -13.69 7.86 -11.08
N VAL A 68 -14.89 8.44 -11.14
CA VAL A 68 -15.09 9.89 -11.14
C VAL A 68 -14.56 10.53 -9.84
N GLU A 69 -14.82 9.95 -8.67
CA GLU A 69 -14.27 10.44 -7.39
C GLU A 69 -12.74 10.37 -7.36
N ILE A 70 -12.15 9.30 -7.89
CA ILE A 70 -10.68 9.18 -8.02
C ILE A 70 -10.13 10.29 -8.93
N ILE A 71 -10.75 10.53 -10.08
CA ILE A 71 -10.32 11.56 -11.04
C ILE A 71 -10.43 12.97 -10.45
N LYS A 72 -11.45 13.26 -9.62
CA LYS A 72 -11.58 14.58 -8.94
C LYS A 72 -10.37 14.90 -8.06
N VAL A 73 -9.73 13.87 -7.50
CA VAL A 73 -8.56 13.99 -6.62
C VAL A 73 -7.26 13.90 -7.39
N LEU A 74 -7.04 12.80 -8.13
CA LEU A 74 -5.77 12.52 -8.82
C LEU A 74 -5.66 13.17 -10.20
N GLY A 75 -6.74 13.78 -10.69
CA GLY A 75 -6.83 14.24 -12.06
C GLY A 75 -7.06 13.10 -13.05
N THR A 76 -7.19 13.47 -14.33
CA THR A 76 -7.43 12.50 -15.41
C THR A 76 -6.18 11.65 -15.66
N PRO A 77 -6.28 10.30 -15.65
CA PRO A 77 -5.13 9.44 -15.91
C PRO A 77 -4.62 9.65 -17.34
N THR A 78 -3.29 9.62 -17.51
CA THR A 78 -2.69 9.68 -18.85
C THR A 78 -2.93 8.38 -19.61
N ARG A 79 -2.70 8.41 -20.93
CA ARG A 79 -2.84 7.20 -21.77
C ARG A 79 -1.91 6.07 -21.31
N GLU A 80 -0.71 6.42 -20.87
CA GLU A 80 0.28 5.49 -20.35
C GLU A 80 -0.19 4.88 -19.03
N GLN A 81 -0.77 5.68 -18.13
CA GLN A 81 -1.35 5.18 -16.88
C GLN A 81 -2.55 4.26 -17.13
N ILE A 82 -3.44 4.59 -18.07
CA ILE A 82 -4.55 3.71 -18.45
C ILE A 82 -4.01 2.38 -18.99
N LYS A 83 -2.98 2.43 -19.84
CA LYS A 83 -2.36 1.23 -20.41
C LYS A 83 -1.73 0.32 -19.34
N THR A 84 -1.15 0.88 -18.27
CA THR A 84 -0.60 0.07 -17.17
C THR A 84 -1.69 -0.54 -16.29
N MET A 85 -2.85 0.11 -16.19
CA MET A 85 -4.01 -0.42 -15.44
C MET A 85 -4.74 -1.51 -16.21
N ASN A 86 -5.10 -1.27 -17.48
CA ASN A 86 -5.68 -2.27 -18.36
C ASN A 86 -5.33 -1.99 -19.83
N PRO A 87 -4.41 -2.76 -20.44
CA PRO A 87 -4.03 -2.59 -21.85
C PRO A 87 -5.18 -2.77 -22.85
N ASN A 88 -6.22 -3.54 -22.48
CA ASN A 88 -7.36 -3.84 -23.34
C ASN A 88 -8.46 -2.79 -23.25
N TYR A 89 -8.30 -1.77 -22.40
CA TYR A 89 -9.27 -0.69 -22.28
C TYR A 89 -9.14 0.27 -23.45
N MET A 90 -10.02 0.14 -24.45
CA MET A 90 -9.84 0.81 -25.73
C MET A 90 -10.56 2.15 -25.88
N GLU A 91 -11.63 2.43 -25.12
CA GLU A 91 -12.52 3.53 -25.53
C GLU A 91 -13.27 4.20 -24.38
N HIS A 92 -12.67 5.20 -23.72
CA HIS A 92 -13.43 6.28 -23.09
C HIS A 92 -12.61 7.58 -23.07
N LYS A 93 -13.21 8.68 -23.56
CA LYS A 93 -12.67 10.03 -23.37
C LYS A 93 -13.12 10.54 -22.01
N PHE A 94 -12.19 10.65 -21.07
CA PHE A 94 -12.45 11.33 -19.81
C PHE A 94 -12.37 12.84 -20.00
N PRO A 95 -13.23 13.63 -19.32
CA PRO A 95 -13.01 15.06 -19.16
C PRO A 95 -11.60 15.31 -18.63
N GLN A 96 -10.94 16.37 -19.09
CA GLN A 96 -9.61 16.73 -18.61
C GLN A 96 -9.74 17.50 -17.30
N ILE A 97 -9.39 16.85 -16.20
CA ILE A 97 -9.45 17.36 -14.84
C ILE A 97 -8.02 17.39 -14.29
N LYS A 98 -7.62 18.55 -13.76
CA LYS A 98 -6.32 18.70 -13.11
C LYS A 98 -6.33 18.05 -11.73
N PRO A 99 -5.22 17.44 -11.29
CA PRO A 99 -5.10 16.89 -9.94
C PRO A 99 -5.37 17.97 -8.90
N HIS A 100 -6.14 17.62 -7.86
CA HIS A 100 -6.34 18.48 -6.72
C HIS A 100 -5.21 18.26 -5.71
N PRO A 101 -4.49 19.31 -5.29
CA PRO A 101 -3.41 19.16 -4.32
C PRO A 101 -3.90 18.54 -3.01
N PHE A 102 -3.24 17.48 -2.53
CA PHE A 102 -3.60 16.77 -1.29
C PHE A 102 -3.72 17.73 -0.09
N ASN A 103 -2.83 18.71 0.03
CA ASN A 103 -2.89 19.72 1.11
C ASN A 103 -4.17 20.57 1.14
N LYS A 104 -4.97 20.59 0.07
CA LYS A 104 -6.28 21.26 0.00
C LYS A 104 -7.46 20.32 0.28
N ILE A 105 -7.25 19.01 0.19
CA ILE A 105 -8.24 17.97 0.47
C ILE A 105 -8.29 17.70 1.98
N PHE A 106 -7.11 17.61 2.59
CA PHE A 106 -6.96 17.28 3.99
C PHE A 106 -7.00 18.53 4.88
N ARG A 107 -7.26 18.32 6.17
CA ARG A 107 -7.28 19.42 7.16
C ARG A 107 -5.91 20.07 7.24
N SER A 108 -5.86 21.38 7.48
CA SER A 108 -4.59 22.15 7.54
C SER A 108 -3.57 21.64 8.56
N ARG A 109 -4.03 20.94 9.60
CA ARG A 109 -3.18 20.32 10.64
C ARG A 109 -2.65 18.92 10.29
N THR A 110 -2.94 18.40 9.11
CA THR A 110 -2.51 17.06 8.69
C THR A 110 -1.01 17.08 8.43
N PRO A 111 -0.21 16.16 9.02
CA PRO A 111 1.23 16.13 8.83
C PRO A 111 1.63 16.02 7.34
N PRO A 112 2.62 16.78 6.85
CA PRO A 112 3.08 16.68 5.46
C PRO A 112 3.52 15.28 5.05
N GLU A 113 4.19 14.56 5.94
CA GLU A 113 4.70 13.19 5.75
C GLU A 113 3.55 12.20 5.53
N ALA A 114 2.41 12.44 6.17
CA ALA A 114 1.21 11.65 5.94
C ALA A 114 0.66 11.84 4.52
N LEU A 115 0.61 13.10 4.07
CA LEU A 115 0.13 13.42 2.72
C LEU A 115 1.05 12.85 1.65
N GLU A 116 2.37 12.91 1.87
CA GLU A 116 3.34 12.29 0.98
C GLU A 116 3.13 10.77 0.90
N LEU A 117 3.02 10.08 2.04
CA LEU A 117 2.81 8.64 2.06
C LEU A 117 1.52 8.26 1.33
N ILE A 118 0.40 8.94 1.60
CA ILE A 118 -0.87 8.69 0.89
C ILE A 118 -0.69 8.88 -0.62
N ALA A 119 -0.01 9.93 -1.06
CA ALA A 119 0.24 10.16 -2.48
C ALA A 119 1.10 9.05 -3.12
N ARG A 120 2.08 8.49 -2.39
CA ARG A 120 2.90 7.35 -2.84
C ARG A 120 2.13 6.03 -2.90
N LEU A 121 1.07 5.88 -2.12
CA LEU A 121 0.19 4.71 -2.13
C LEU A 121 -0.90 4.81 -3.22
N LEU A 122 -1.40 6.01 -3.48
CA LEU A 122 -2.51 6.29 -4.40
C LEU A 122 -2.03 6.72 -5.80
N GLU A 123 -1.30 5.83 -6.45
CA GLU A 123 -0.84 6.01 -7.84
C GLU A 123 -1.71 5.20 -8.83
N TYR A 124 -2.00 5.78 -10.01
CA TYR A 124 -2.70 5.06 -11.07
C TYR A 124 -1.90 3.87 -11.59
N THR A 125 -0.61 4.08 -11.88
CA THR A 125 0.27 3.00 -12.35
C THR A 125 0.56 2.06 -11.17
N PRO A 126 0.08 0.80 -11.20
CA PRO A 126 0.17 -0.07 -10.01
C PRO A 126 1.60 -0.33 -9.55
N SER A 127 2.57 -0.40 -10.47
CA SER A 127 3.98 -0.63 -10.17
C SER A 127 4.73 0.59 -9.61
N ARG A 128 4.10 1.78 -9.61
CA ARG A 128 4.68 3.00 -9.01
C ARG A 128 4.26 3.21 -7.56
N ARG A 129 3.27 2.45 -7.09
CA ARG A 129 2.87 2.47 -5.68
C ARG A 129 4.02 1.90 -4.84
N PHE A 130 4.22 2.46 -3.65
CA PHE A 130 5.14 1.87 -2.68
C PHE A 130 4.77 0.42 -2.39
N THR A 131 5.77 -0.45 -2.30
CA THR A 131 5.57 -1.76 -1.69
C THR A 131 5.26 -1.58 -0.19
N PRO A 132 4.62 -2.56 0.48
CA PRO A 132 4.38 -2.48 1.92
C PRO A 132 5.66 -2.22 2.72
N ILE A 133 6.80 -2.78 2.31
CA ILE A 133 8.07 -2.61 3.01
C ILE A 133 8.65 -1.20 2.80
N GLU A 134 8.53 -0.65 1.60
CA GLU A 134 8.92 0.75 1.34
C GLU A 134 8.02 1.73 2.11
N ALA A 135 6.73 1.43 2.25
CA ALA A 135 5.82 2.23 3.07
C ALA A 135 6.20 2.18 4.55
N MET A 136 6.61 1.02 5.07
CA MET A 136 7.03 0.90 6.47
C MET A 136 8.22 1.80 6.80
N ILE A 137 9.18 2.00 5.90
CA ILE A 137 10.35 2.87 6.12
C ILE A 137 10.10 4.37 5.87
N HIS A 138 8.85 4.76 5.58
CA HIS A 138 8.52 6.16 5.34
C HIS A 138 8.69 7.01 6.63
N PRO A 139 9.13 8.29 6.52
CA PRO A 139 9.28 9.19 7.67
C PRO A 139 8.03 9.37 8.53
N PHE A 140 6.85 9.15 7.95
CA PHE A 140 5.58 9.13 8.69
C PHE A 140 5.59 8.18 9.89
N PHE A 141 6.39 7.11 9.84
CA PHE A 141 6.51 6.12 10.92
C PHE A 141 7.74 6.32 11.82
N ASP A 142 8.52 7.38 11.64
CA ASP A 142 9.76 7.60 12.42
C ASP A 142 9.49 7.80 13.92
N GLU A 143 8.36 8.40 14.29
CA GLU A 143 7.95 8.50 15.69
C GLU A 143 7.85 7.10 16.34
N LEU A 144 7.37 6.09 15.61
CA LEU A 144 7.27 4.73 16.13
C LEU A 144 8.64 4.06 16.34
N ARG A 145 9.70 4.57 15.68
CA ARG A 145 11.08 4.11 15.84
C ARG A 145 11.80 4.76 17.02
N ASN A 146 11.20 5.77 17.66
CA ASN A 146 11.77 6.35 18.87
C ASN A 146 11.47 5.43 20.08
N PRO A 147 12.49 4.93 20.80
CA PRO A 147 12.28 4.06 21.97
C PRO A 147 11.55 4.76 23.13
N GLU A 148 11.44 6.10 23.11
CA GLU A 148 10.70 6.90 24.09
C GLU A 148 9.22 7.06 23.75
N THR A 149 8.78 6.67 22.55
CA THR A 149 7.38 6.78 22.13
C THR A 149 6.50 5.84 22.95
N ARG A 150 5.32 6.33 23.35
CA ARG A 150 4.33 5.61 24.16
C ARG A 150 2.93 5.82 23.60
N LEU A 151 2.03 4.91 23.92
CA LEU A 151 0.61 5.09 23.64
C LEU A 151 0.06 6.29 24.42
N PRO A 152 -1.04 6.94 23.97
CA PRO A 152 -1.64 8.07 24.68
C PRO A 152 -2.08 7.78 26.13
N ASN A 153 -2.27 6.51 26.46
CA ASN A 153 -2.59 6.05 27.83
C ASN A 153 -1.33 5.78 28.69
N GLY A 154 -0.14 6.12 28.19
CA GLY A 154 1.15 5.92 28.85
C GLY A 154 1.74 4.52 28.75
N LYS A 155 1.05 3.55 28.14
CA LYS A 155 1.57 2.19 27.96
C LYS A 155 2.60 2.13 26.82
N ASP A 156 3.44 1.10 26.86
CA ASP A 156 4.37 0.79 25.78
C ASP A 156 3.62 0.47 24.48
N LEU A 157 4.28 0.72 23.36
CA LEU A 157 3.82 0.28 22.04
C LEU A 157 3.81 -1.26 21.99
N PRO A 158 2.94 -1.88 21.17
CA PRO A 158 3.02 -3.32 20.89
C PRO A 158 4.35 -3.67 20.18
N PRO A 159 4.69 -4.96 20.02
CA PRO A 159 5.85 -5.36 19.23
C PRO A 159 5.73 -4.84 17.78
N LEU A 160 6.68 -4.00 17.36
CA LEU A 160 6.72 -3.41 16.00
C LEU A 160 7.93 -3.87 15.16
N PHE A 161 9.02 -4.29 15.82
CA PHE A 161 10.30 -4.59 15.17
C PHE A 161 10.70 -6.06 15.29
N ASN A 162 9.76 -6.92 15.68
CA ASN A 162 9.95 -8.36 15.89
C ASN A 162 9.91 -9.17 14.58
N PHE A 163 10.47 -8.61 13.49
CA PHE A 163 10.49 -9.20 12.15
C PHE A 163 11.01 -10.65 12.14
N THR A 164 10.45 -11.45 11.25
CA THR A 164 10.90 -12.81 10.96
C THR A 164 11.99 -12.81 9.89
N PRO A 165 12.79 -13.90 9.78
CA PRO A 165 13.72 -14.05 8.67
C PRO A 165 13.02 -13.97 7.31
N LEU A 166 11.78 -14.48 7.23
CA LEU A 166 11.00 -14.42 5.99
C LEU A 166 10.69 -12.98 5.57
N GLU A 167 10.22 -12.15 6.49
CA GLU A 167 9.89 -10.75 6.19
C GLU A 167 11.13 -9.94 5.78
N LEU A 168 12.24 -10.09 6.51
CA LEU A 168 13.50 -9.41 6.19
C LEU A 168 14.09 -9.87 4.84
N SER A 169 13.77 -11.08 4.39
CA SER A 169 14.24 -11.62 3.11
C SER A 169 13.57 -10.97 1.89
N ILE A 170 12.43 -10.31 2.07
CA ILE A 170 11.68 -9.70 0.95
C ILE A 170 12.44 -8.48 0.39
N ARG A 171 13.01 -7.64 1.27
CA ARG A 171 13.85 -6.48 0.91
C ARG A 171 15.05 -6.37 1.87
N PRO A 172 16.06 -7.24 1.71
CA PRO A 172 17.23 -7.26 2.60
C PRO A 172 18.01 -5.93 2.59
N ASP A 173 17.96 -5.23 1.47
CA ASP A 173 18.56 -3.90 1.28
C ASP A 173 17.96 -2.82 2.18
N LEU A 174 16.72 -3.03 2.68
CA LEU A 174 16.02 -2.07 3.54
C LEU A 174 16.11 -2.40 5.04
N ILE A 175 16.75 -3.51 5.44
CA ILE A 175 16.89 -3.93 6.85
C ILE A 175 17.43 -2.80 7.75
N PRO A 176 18.46 -2.01 7.36
CA PRO A 176 18.99 -0.95 8.21
C PRO A 176 17.98 0.17 8.53
N MET A 177 16.92 0.31 7.75
CA MET A 177 15.85 1.30 7.96
C MET A 177 14.62 0.70 8.65
N LEU A 178 14.40 -0.62 8.47
CA LEU A 178 13.31 -1.35 9.12
C LEU A 178 13.60 -1.62 10.60
N VAL A 179 14.84 -1.97 10.94
CA VAL A 179 15.24 -2.36 12.29
C VAL A 179 15.97 -1.21 12.97
N PRO A 180 15.35 -0.50 13.93
CA PRO A 180 16.06 0.52 14.70
C PRO A 180 17.07 -0.13 15.65
N ARG A 181 18.15 0.61 15.98
CA ARG A 181 19.27 0.09 16.80
C ARG A 181 18.86 -0.58 18.11
N HIS A 182 17.82 -0.06 18.77
CA HIS A 182 17.36 -0.59 20.05
C HIS A 182 16.65 -1.96 19.93
N ALA A 183 16.21 -2.35 18.72
CA ALA A 183 15.55 -3.63 18.45
C ALA A 183 16.54 -4.73 18.00
N GLU A 184 17.78 -4.37 17.66
CA GLU A 184 18.79 -5.34 17.16
C GLU A 184 19.07 -6.46 18.16
N ALA A 185 19.16 -6.13 19.45
CA ALA A 185 19.43 -7.10 20.51
C ALA A 185 18.33 -8.17 20.63
N GLU A 186 17.07 -7.78 20.43
CA GLU A 186 15.93 -8.72 20.47
C GLU A 186 16.00 -9.70 19.30
N LEU A 187 16.25 -9.20 18.08
CA LEU A 187 16.41 -10.05 16.89
C LEU A 187 17.61 -10.99 17.03
N SER A 188 18.75 -10.48 17.53
CA SER A 188 19.95 -11.30 17.79
C SER A 188 19.66 -12.43 18.79
N SER A 189 18.90 -12.15 19.86
CA SER A 189 18.49 -13.16 20.84
C SER A 189 17.61 -14.28 20.26
N ARG A 190 16.97 -14.00 19.11
CA ARG A 190 16.15 -14.94 18.34
C ARG A 190 16.94 -15.64 17.22
N GLY A 191 18.25 -15.42 17.15
CA GLY A 191 19.13 -16.01 16.13
C GLY A 191 19.12 -15.28 14.78
N ILE A 192 18.66 -14.02 14.75
CA ILE A 192 18.62 -13.20 13.53
C ILE A 192 19.76 -12.17 13.60
N ASP A 193 20.86 -12.44 12.91
CA ASP A 193 21.96 -11.48 12.72
C ASP A 193 21.66 -10.60 11.49
N ILE A 194 21.31 -9.33 11.72
CA ILE A 194 20.97 -8.39 10.65
C ILE A 194 22.19 -7.88 9.87
N HIS A 195 23.40 -7.95 10.45
CA HIS A 195 24.62 -7.45 9.82
C HIS A 195 25.23 -8.47 8.85
N ASN A 196 24.97 -9.76 9.10
CA ASN A 196 25.35 -10.88 8.23
C ASN A 196 24.13 -11.62 7.68
N PHE A 197 23.02 -10.92 7.48
CA PHE A 197 21.75 -11.53 7.13
C PHE A 197 21.81 -12.21 5.75
N VAL A 198 21.45 -13.49 5.71
CA VAL A 198 21.32 -14.27 4.47
C VAL A 198 19.83 -14.46 4.17
N PRO A 199 19.32 -13.91 3.06
CA PRO A 199 17.91 -14.04 2.70
C PRO A 199 17.49 -15.49 2.52
N VAL A 200 16.33 -15.83 3.07
CA VAL A 200 15.67 -17.12 2.89
C VAL A 200 15.28 -17.28 1.41
N PRO A 201 15.63 -18.40 0.75
CA PRO A 201 15.30 -18.62 -0.65
C PRO A 201 13.78 -18.64 -0.90
N ALA A 202 13.33 -18.05 -2.00
CA ALA A 202 11.92 -18.05 -2.41
C ALA A 202 11.31 -19.46 -2.62
N SER A 203 12.13 -20.49 -2.77
CA SER A 203 11.68 -21.88 -2.80
C SER A 203 11.21 -22.40 -1.44
N ALA A 204 11.77 -21.87 -0.33
CA ALA A 204 11.38 -22.22 1.03
C ALA A 204 10.15 -21.43 1.52
N THR A 205 9.69 -20.43 0.75
CA THR A 205 8.56 -19.56 1.10
C THR A 205 7.23 -20.05 0.52
N ARG A 206 7.24 -21.05 -0.38
CA ARG A 206 6.03 -21.73 -0.81
C ARG A 206 5.60 -22.68 0.30
N ILE A 207 4.58 -22.28 1.05
CA ILE A 207 3.84 -23.21 1.90
C ILE A 207 3.26 -24.26 0.93
N SER A 208 3.81 -25.47 0.96
CA SER A 208 3.17 -26.65 0.39
C SER A 208 1.89 -26.86 1.20
N LEU A 209 0.78 -26.38 0.64
CA LEU A 209 -0.55 -26.79 1.08
C LEU A 209 -0.76 -28.19 0.48
N ASP A 210 -0.31 -29.20 1.21
CA ASP A 210 -0.77 -30.57 1.01
C ASP A 210 -2.24 -30.69 1.44
#